data_AF-A0AAU9X5R1-F1
#
_entry.id   AF-A0AAU9X5R1-F1
#
_cell.length_a   1.000
_cell.length_b   1.000
_cell.length_c   1.000
_cell.angle_alpha   90.00
_cell.angle_beta   90.00
_cell.angle_gamma   90.00
#
_symmetry.space_group_name_H-M   'P 1'
#
loop_
_entity.id
_entity.type
_entity.pdbx_description
1 polymer ?
#
loop_
_entity_poly.entity_id
_entity_poly.type
_entity_poly.pdbx_seq_one_letter_code
_entity_poly.pdbx_strand_id
1 'polypeptide(L)'
;MIGNFMLTKDEIIRILVGQRGEKGAYTKKTAGGGGGTFVVTGDNKPLIIAGGGGGVSKMTEQYSGCDASINTTGNAGYNSPFLSGGSNGNGGQTEKPYSGGGGGGFYSNGEDSEISRGGGKGGKGLLAGGEGGAYLGGFGGGGGYRVIYKLPGGGGGYSGEVEVRIKIFPVGEGEVLSTTEQISKMNVVIILLDMVE
;
A
#
# COMPACT_ATOMS: atom_id res chain seq x y z
N MET A 1 6.26 11.01 1.84
CA MET A 1 6.10 11.38 0.42
C MET A 1 5.25 12.63 0.36
N ILE A 2 5.57 13.59 -0.52
CA ILE A 2 4.82 14.85 -0.67
C ILE A 2 4.59 15.07 -2.17
N GLY A 3 3.36 15.40 -2.55
CA GLY A 3 2.96 15.66 -3.94
C GLY A 3 2.11 16.93 -4.03
N ASN A 4 2.25 17.66 -5.14
CA ASN A 4 1.46 18.86 -5.42
C ASN A 4 0.46 18.55 -6.53
N PHE A 5 -0.83 18.80 -6.29
CA PHE A 5 -1.90 18.51 -7.25
C PHE A 5 -2.78 19.74 -7.44
N MET A 6 -3.16 20.02 -8.69
CA MET A 6 -4.20 20.99 -8.99
C MET A 6 -5.53 20.27 -8.90
N LEU A 7 -6.41 20.76 -8.03
CA LEU A 7 -7.78 20.26 -7.92
C LEU A 7 -8.74 21.29 -8.49
N THR A 8 -9.73 20.80 -9.21
CA THR A 8 -10.87 21.58 -9.67
C THR A 8 -11.96 21.61 -8.60
N LYS A 9 -12.86 22.59 -8.70
CA LYS A 9 -13.99 22.68 -7.78
C LYS A 9 -14.82 21.39 -7.86
N ASP A 10 -15.22 20.87 -6.70
CA ASP A 10 -16.05 19.66 -6.55
C ASP A 10 -15.33 18.35 -6.98
N GLU A 11 -14.01 18.40 -7.19
CA GLU A 11 -13.21 17.21 -7.50
C GLU A 11 -13.14 16.26 -6.30
N ILE A 12 -13.44 14.99 -6.56
CA ILE A 12 -13.44 13.94 -5.53
C ILE A 12 -12.04 13.35 -5.42
N ILE A 13 -11.55 13.21 -4.18
CA ILE A 13 -10.33 12.48 -3.86
C ILE A 13 -10.71 11.27 -3.00
N ARG A 14 -10.22 10.10 -3.40
CA ARG A 14 -10.38 8.85 -2.67
C ARG A 14 -9.05 8.48 -2.04
N ILE A 15 -9.12 8.14 -0.76
CA ILE A 15 -7.95 7.74 0.02
C ILE A 15 -8.20 6.33 0.51
N LEU A 16 -7.21 5.48 0.26
CA LEU A 16 -7.16 4.12 0.76
C LEU A 16 -5.86 3.98 1.54
N VAL A 17 -5.98 3.72 2.84
CA VAL A 17 -4.83 3.64 3.75
C VAL A 17 -4.45 2.18 3.93
N GLY A 18 -3.22 1.85 3.55
CA GLY A 18 -2.65 0.54 3.80
C GLY A 18 -2.41 0.33 5.29
N GLN A 19 -2.89 -0.79 5.83
CA GLN A 19 -2.66 -1.14 7.24
C GLN A 19 -1.52 -2.15 7.39
N ARG A 20 -0.90 -2.18 8.57
CA ARG A 20 0.07 -3.21 8.92
C ARG A 20 -0.57 -4.60 8.90
N GLY A 21 0.21 -5.62 8.54
CA GLY A 21 -0.18 -7.00 8.77
C GLY A 21 -0.18 -7.36 10.26
N GLU A 22 -0.90 -8.40 10.62
CA GLU A 22 -1.01 -8.88 12.00
C GLU A 22 0.00 -10.00 12.30
N LYS A 23 0.34 -10.16 13.58
CA LYS A 23 1.20 -11.26 14.06
C LYS A 23 0.38 -12.52 14.27
N GLY A 24 0.99 -13.67 14.00
CA GLY A 24 0.37 -14.97 14.21
C GLY A 24 0.05 -15.25 15.68
N ALA A 25 -1.18 -15.70 15.94
CA ALA A 25 -1.66 -16.01 17.29
C ALA A 25 -0.84 -17.10 18.00
N TYR A 26 -0.35 -18.09 17.26
CA TYR A 26 0.37 -19.25 17.81
C TYR A 26 1.90 -19.11 17.72
N THR A 27 2.39 -18.38 16.71
CA THR A 27 3.81 -18.05 16.57
C THR A 27 3.94 -16.57 16.30
N LYS A 28 4.46 -15.86 17.31
CA LYS A 28 4.77 -14.43 17.22
C LYS A 28 5.92 -14.11 16.25
N LYS A 29 6.51 -15.15 15.63
CA LYS A 29 7.59 -15.04 14.64
C LYS A 29 7.09 -15.00 13.20
N THR A 30 5.76 -14.97 12.99
CA THR A 30 5.16 -14.91 11.65
C THR A 30 4.13 -13.79 11.59
N ALA A 31 4.09 -13.06 10.48
CA ALA A 31 3.11 -12.00 10.24
C ALA A 31 2.71 -11.96 8.76
N GLY A 32 1.49 -11.50 8.48
CA GLY A 32 1.05 -11.19 7.12
C GLY A 32 1.67 -9.88 6.59
N GLY A 33 1.46 -9.61 5.31
CA GLY A 33 1.93 -8.37 4.69
C GLY A 33 1.03 -7.18 5.03
N GLY A 34 1.61 -5.98 5.07
CA GLY A 34 0.85 -4.73 5.09
C GLY A 34 0.44 -4.30 3.68
N GLY A 35 -0.61 -3.51 3.54
CA GLY A 35 -1.00 -3.00 2.22
C GLY A 35 -0.38 -1.67 1.86
N GLY A 36 -0.52 -1.31 0.58
CA GLY A 36 -0.13 -0.01 0.08
C GLY A 36 -1.16 1.06 0.38
N THR A 37 -0.70 2.32 0.39
CA THR A 37 -1.55 3.51 0.54
C THR A 37 -1.72 4.18 -0.81
N PHE A 38 -2.94 4.60 -1.11
CA PHE A 38 -3.32 5.18 -2.38
C PHE A 38 -4.14 6.45 -2.15
N VAL A 39 -3.75 7.52 -2.83
CA VAL A 39 -4.56 8.73 -3.00
C VAL A 39 -4.81 8.86 -4.48
N VAL A 40 -6.09 8.87 -4.85
CA VAL A 40 -6.53 8.87 -6.25
C VAL A 40 -7.67 9.86 -6.43
N THR A 41 -7.89 10.30 -7.66
CA THR A 41 -9.09 11.07 -8.03
C THR A 41 -10.35 10.18 -8.03
N GLY A 42 -11.53 10.80 -8.18
CA GLY A 42 -12.80 10.10 -8.25
C GLY A 42 -12.93 9.11 -9.42
N ASP A 43 -12.20 9.34 -10.52
CA ASP A 43 -12.06 8.44 -11.67
C ASP A 43 -10.86 7.47 -11.54
N ASN A 44 -10.29 7.35 -10.34
CA ASN A 44 -9.18 6.46 -9.99
C ASN A 44 -7.87 6.76 -10.77
N LYS A 45 -7.55 8.03 -11.01
CA LYS A 45 -6.22 8.43 -11.47
C LYS A 45 -5.25 8.48 -10.27
N PRO A 46 -4.11 7.78 -10.30
CA PRO A 46 -3.10 7.84 -9.24
C PRO A 46 -2.58 9.26 -9.01
N LEU A 47 -2.57 9.70 -7.75
CA LEU A 47 -1.94 10.94 -7.30
C LEU A 47 -0.72 10.62 -6.40
N ILE A 48 -0.94 9.87 -5.32
CA ILE A 48 0.09 9.38 -4.39
C ILE A 48 -0.09 7.88 -4.24
N ILE A 49 1.00 7.13 -4.37
CA ILE A 49 1.05 5.69 -4.15
C ILE A 49 2.25 5.38 -3.27
N ALA A 50 2.04 4.61 -2.21
CA ALA A 50 3.10 4.05 -1.37
C ALA A 50 2.88 2.54 -1.23
N GLY A 51 3.94 1.76 -1.38
CA GLY A 51 3.94 0.31 -1.27
C GLY A 51 3.84 -0.15 0.18
N GLY A 52 3.14 -1.26 0.39
CA GLY A 52 3.03 -1.95 1.66
C GLY A 52 4.25 -2.80 1.99
N GLY A 53 4.41 -3.10 3.28
CA GLY A 53 5.48 -3.98 3.77
C GLY A 53 5.15 -5.46 3.55
N GLY A 54 6.18 -6.27 3.30
CA GLY A 54 6.04 -7.71 3.24
C GLY A 54 5.78 -8.33 4.61
N GLY A 55 5.15 -9.49 4.65
CA GLY A 55 5.10 -10.28 5.87
C GLY A 55 6.45 -10.93 6.17
N VAL A 56 6.58 -11.54 7.35
CA VAL A 56 7.78 -12.31 7.74
C VAL A 56 7.41 -13.69 8.23
N SER A 57 8.29 -14.66 7.98
CA SER A 57 8.26 -15.95 8.67
C SER A 57 9.53 -16.21 9.46
N LYS A 58 9.37 -16.91 10.59
CA LYS A 58 10.47 -17.26 11.50
C LYS A 58 11.36 -16.06 11.86
N MET A 59 10.73 -14.91 12.11
CA MET A 59 11.40 -13.66 12.47
C MET A 59 12.37 -13.88 13.65
N THR A 60 13.65 -13.60 13.42
CA THR A 60 14.72 -13.55 14.43
C THR A 60 15.09 -12.12 14.80
N GLU A 61 14.86 -11.18 13.89
CA GLU A 61 15.10 -9.75 13.99
C GLU A 61 14.15 -8.99 13.03
N GLN A 62 14.15 -7.65 13.08
CA GLN A 62 13.35 -6.84 12.16
C GLN A 62 14.04 -6.70 10.80
N TYR A 63 13.26 -6.87 9.73
CA TYR A 63 13.73 -6.80 8.36
C TYR A 63 13.09 -5.62 7.64
N SER A 64 13.89 -4.79 6.98
CA SER A 64 13.43 -3.59 6.27
C SER A 64 12.41 -3.87 5.16
N GLY A 65 12.43 -5.07 4.57
CA GLY A 65 11.40 -5.51 3.62
C GLY A 65 10.01 -5.71 4.23
N CYS A 66 9.90 -5.73 5.57
CA CYS A 66 8.63 -5.83 6.27
C CYS A 66 8.00 -4.48 6.59
N ASP A 67 8.77 -3.40 6.46
CA ASP A 67 8.27 -2.05 6.61
C ASP A 67 7.64 -1.58 5.28
N ALA A 68 6.69 -0.65 5.36
CA ALA A 68 6.12 -0.02 4.18
C ALA A 68 7.19 0.77 3.41
N SER A 69 6.99 0.90 2.10
CA SER A 69 7.92 1.57 1.20
C SER A 69 7.33 2.87 0.67
N ILE A 70 8.17 3.90 0.52
CA ILE A 70 7.80 5.10 -0.24
C ILE A 70 7.84 4.87 -1.75
N ASN A 71 8.36 3.72 -2.19
CA ASN A 71 8.23 3.29 -3.58
C ASN A 71 6.78 2.87 -3.84
N THR A 72 6.41 2.81 -5.10
CA THR A 72 5.06 2.43 -5.49
C THR A 72 4.85 0.92 -5.31
N THR A 73 5.89 0.10 -5.53
CA THR A 73 5.84 -1.37 -5.42
C THR A 73 5.73 -1.84 -3.97
N GLY A 74 4.88 -2.86 -3.73
CA GLY A 74 4.78 -3.55 -2.46
C GLY A 74 5.99 -4.47 -2.23
N ASN A 75 6.45 -4.54 -0.98
CA ASN A 75 7.58 -5.38 -0.63
C ASN A 75 7.20 -6.87 -0.62
N ALA A 76 8.13 -7.71 -1.05
CA ALA A 76 7.99 -9.16 -0.98
C ALA A 76 8.04 -9.67 0.47
N GLY A 77 7.41 -10.83 0.72
CA GLY A 77 7.48 -11.49 2.03
C GLY A 77 8.90 -11.98 2.34
N TYR A 78 9.39 -11.75 3.57
CA TYR A 78 10.74 -12.14 3.99
C TYR A 78 10.82 -13.60 4.43
N ASN A 79 11.97 -14.25 4.19
CA ASN A 79 12.18 -15.70 4.35
C ASN A 79 11.22 -16.57 3.51
N SER A 80 10.64 -15.99 2.47
CA SER A 80 9.83 -16.71 1.49
C SER A 80 10.07 -16.06 0.12
N PRO A 81 11.06 -16.55 -0.66
CA PRO A 81 11.49 -15.94 -1.92
C PRO A 81 10.42 -15.97 -3.03
N PHE A 82 9.21 -16.42 -2.70
CA PHE A 82 8.14 -16.81 -3.60
C PHE A 82 6.86 -15.99 -3.41
N LEU A 83 6.93 -14.92 -2.63
CA LEU A 83 5.78 -14.06 -2.30
C LEU A 83 6.08 -12.63 -2.70
N SER A 84 5.58 -12.25 -3.86
CA SER A 84 5.73 -10.87 -4.34
C SER A 84 4.68 -9.95 -3.73
N GLY A 85 5.07 -8.70 -3.51
CA GLY A 85 4.12 -7.63 -3.29
C GLY A 85 3.45 -7.18 -4.59
N GLY A 86 2.46 -6.30 -4.47
CA GLY A 86 1.80 -5.69 -5.62
C GLY A 86 2.81 -4.90 -6.46
N SER A 87 2.83 -5.12 -7.78
CA SER A 87 3.75 -4.46 -8.70
C SER A 87 3.12 -4.18 -10.07
N ASN A 88 3.58 -3.15 -10.75
CA ASN A 88 3.03 -2.68 -12.03
C ASN A 88 1.50 -2.43 -12.02
N GLY A 89 0.98 -2.17 -10.82
CA GLY A 89 -0.44 -2.01 -10.55
C GLY A 89 -1.22 -3.31 -10.43
N ASN A 90 -0.55 -4.44 -10.64
CA ASN A 90 -1.10 -5.76 -10.43
C ASN A 90 -0.84 -6.26 -9.02
N GLY A 91 -1.68 -7.17 -8.56
CA GLY A 91 -1.42 -7.90 -7.33
C GLY A 91 -0.21 -8.83 -7.45
N GLY A 92 0.42 -9.06 -6.30
CA GLY A 92 1.55 -9.98 -6.18
C GLY A 92 1.15 -11.42 -6.48
N GLN A 93 2.07 -12.15 -7.09
CA GLN A 93 2.01 -13.57 -7.38
C GLN A 93 2.57 -14.40 -6.22
N THR A 94 2.16 -15.66 -6.16
CA THR A 94 2.62 -16.67 -5.20
C THR A 94 3.24 -17.85 -5.96
N GLU A 95 4.41 -18.35 -5.54
CA GLU A 95 4.94 -19.60 -6.12
C GLU A 95 4.55 -20.84 -5.30
N LYS A 96 4.29 -21.94 -6.01
CA LYS A 96 3.70 -23.18 -5.51
C LYS A 96 4.76 -24.11 -4.89
N PRO A 97 4.37 -25.05 -3.99
CA PRO A 97 3.02 -25.32 -3.49
C PRO A 97 2.78 -24.84 -2.05
N TYR A 98 3.73 -24.14 -1.41
CA TYR A 98 3.64 -23.72 0.00
C TYR A 98 3.87 -22.22 0.15
N SER A 99 2.83 -21.43 -0.06
CA SER A 99 2.89 -19.96 -0.04
C SER A 99 1.82 -19.33 0.87
N GLY A 100 2.07 -18.09 1.32
CA GLY A 100 0.98 -17.19 1.69
C GLY A 100 0.34 -16.56 0.46
N GLY A 101 -0.47 -15.53 0.65
CA GLY A 101 -1.10 -14.77 -0.43
C GLY A 101 -0.24 -13.59 -0.88
N GLY A 102 -0.40 -13.21 -2.14
CA GLY A 102 0.21 -12.00 -2.69
C GLY A 102 -0.45 -10.71 -2.18
N GLY A 103 0.27 -9.59 -2.24
CA GLY A 103 -0.31 -8.28 -1.93
C GLY A 103 -1.26 -7.78 -3.03
N GLY A 104 -2.27 -6.99 -2.66
CA GLY A 104 -3.17 -6.34 -3.59
C GLY A 104 -2.49 -5.27 -4.44
N GLY A 105 -2.95 -5.15 -5.68
CA GLY A 105 -2.54 -4.15 -6.66
C GLY A 105 -3.38 -2.88 -6.64
N PHE A 106 -3.18 -2.01 -7.61
CA PHE A 106 -4.19 -0.99 -7.95
C PHE A 106 -5.35 -1.61 -8.73
N TYR A 107 -5.02 -2.35 -9.80
CA TYR A 107 -5.96 -2.88 -10.78
C TYR A 107 -6.47 -4.28 -10.44
N SER A 108 -5.65 -5.09 -9.74
CA SER A 108 -5.97 -6.49 -9.49
C SER A 108 -5.65 -6.92 -8.06
N ASN A 109 -6.27 -8.02 -7.64
CA ASN A 109 -6.01 -8.63 -6.35
C ASN A 109 -4.70 -9.42 -6.38
N GLY A 110 -4.10 -9.61 -5.21
CA GLY A 110 -3.02 -10.58 -5.03
C GLY A 110 -3.51 -12.00 -5.27
N GLU A 111 -2.60 -12.86 -5.67
CA GLU A 111 -2.90 -14.27 -5.91
C GLU A 111 -3.13 -15.01 -4.58
N ASP A 112 -4.11 -15.92 -4.60
CA ASP A 112 -4.35 -16.86 -3.52
C ASP A 112 -3.37 -18.03 -3.58
N SER A 113 -2.92 -18.51 -2.44
CA SER A 113 -2.22 -19.78 -2.38
C SER A 113 -3.16 -20.93 -2.78
N GLU A 114 -2.67 -21.85 -3.62
CA GLU A 114 -3.42 -23.02 -4.09
C GLU A 114 -3.63 -24.11 -3.01
N ILE A 115 -3.15 -23.91 -1.79
CA ILE A 115 -3.40 -24.84 -0.69
C ILE A 115 -4.86 -24.74 -0.25
N SER A 116 -5.64 -25.74 -0.67
CA SER A 116 -7.07 -25.91 -0.39
C SER A 116 -7.43 -26.00 1.11
N ARG A 117 -6.44 -26.13 2.02
CA ARG A 117 -6.64 -26.18 3.48
C ARG A 117 -5.74 -25.19 4.23
N GLY A 118 -6.01 -23.91 4.09
CA GLY A 118 -5.40 -22.85 4.92
C GLY A 118 -4.31 -22.03 4.23
N GLY A 119 -4.18 -22.14 2.91
CA GLY A 119 -3.38 -21.26 2.05
C GLY A 119 -3.66 -19.79 2.33
N GLY A 120 -2.63 -18.95 2.33
CA GLY A 120 -2.82 -17.51 2.45
C GLY A 120 -3.65 -16.96 1.29
N LYS A 121 -4.56 -16.05 1.59
CA LYS A 121 -5.38 -15.37 0.57
C LYS A 121 -4.72 -14.08 0.14
N GLY A 122 -4.82 -13.76 -1.14
CA GLY A 122 -4.28 -12.52 -1.67
C GLY A 122 -5.04 -11.31 -1.15
N GLY A 123 -4.34 -10.20 -0.92
CA GLY A 123 -4.97 -8.92 -0.61
C GLY A 123 -5.78 -8.42 -1.80
N LYS A 124 -6.93 -7.78 -1.55
CA LYS A 124 -7.70 -7.12 -2.61
C LYS A 124 -6.98 -5.87 -3.10
N GLY A 125 -7.10 -5.61 -4.39
CA GLY A 125 -6.59 -4.36 -4.96
C GLY A 125 -7.46 -3.16 -4.62
N LEU A 126 -6.97 -1.96 -4.90
CA LEU A 126 -7.70 -0.70 -4.66
C LEU A 126 -9.12 -0.74 -5.24
N LEU A 127 -9.25 -1.10 -6.51
CA LEU A 127 -10.55 -1.11 -7.21
C LEU A 127 -11.54 -2.14 -6.65
N ALA A 128 -11.04 -3.13 -5.90
CA ALA A 128 -11.84 -4.13 -5.21
C ALA A 128 -12.03 -3.81 -3.72
N GLY A 129 -11.75 -2.56 -3.31
CA GLY A 129 -11.97 -2.09 -1.95
C GLY A 129 -10.87 -2.48 -0.97
N GLY A 130 -9.71 -2.97 -1.43
CA GLY A 130 -8.48 -3.07 -0.63
C GLY A 130 -8.52 -3.97 0.61
N GLU A 131 -9.51 -4.84 0.79
CA GLU A 131 -9.52 -5.79 1.92
C GLU A 131 -8.20 -6.60 2.02
N GLY A 132 -7.73 -6.83 3.24
CA GLY A 132 -6.53 -7.62 3.48
C GLY A 132 -6.72 -9.11 3.18
N GLY A 133 -5.63 -9.79 2.87
CA GLY A 133 -5.60 -11.22 2.67
C GLY A 133 -5.90 -11.98 3.96
N ALA A 134 -6.73 -13.02 3.87
CA ALA A 134 -7.09 -13.86 5.01
C ALA A 134 -5.85 -14.44 5.71
N TYR A 135 -5.93 -14.56 7.03
CA TYR A 135 -4.82 -14.94 7.91
C TYR A 135 -3.75 -13.85 8.01
N LEU A 136 -4.12 -12.72 8.62
CA LEU A 136 -3.21 -11.68 9.11
C LEU A 136 -2.68 -10.69 8.05
N GLY A 137 -3.26 -10.65 6.85
CA GLY A 137 -2.96 -9.59 5.89
C GLY A 137 -3.58 -8.28 6.34
N GLY A 138 -2.79 -7.21 6.36
CA GLY A 138 -3.30 -5.85 6.53
C GLY A 138 -4.13 -5.46 5.31
N PHE A 139 -4.92 -4.40 5.42
CA PHE A 139 -5.73 -3.88 4.31
C PHE A 139 -4.86 -3.64 3.06
N GLY A 140 -5.07 -4.44 2.00
CA GLY A 140 -4.32 -4.44 0.73
C GLY A 140 -3.09 -5.35 0.74
N GLY A 141 -2.70 -5.91 1.89
CA GLY A 141 -1.61 -6.87 2.05
C GLY A 141 -2.08 -8.31 1.92
N GLY A 142 -1.17 -9.20 1.54
CA GLY A 142 -1.39 -10.63 1.44
C GLY A 142 -1.42 -11.31 2.80
N GLY A 143 -2.22 -12.37 2.89
CA GLY A 143 -2.37 -13.18 4.09
C GLY A 143 -1.28 -14.24 4.25
N GLY A 144 -1.00 -14.64 5.48
CA GLY A 144 -0.09 -15.76 5.80
C GLY A 144 -0.75 -17.14 5.70
N TYR A 145 -0.03 -18.19 6.08
CA TYR A 145 -0.54 -19.57 6.05
C TYR A 145 -1.11 -20.05 7.40
N ARG A 146 -2.35 -20.55 7.43
CA ARG A 146 -3.10 -20.90 8.64
C ARG A 146 -2.53 -22.07 9.44
N VAL A 147 -2.05 -23.13 8.79
CA VAL A 147 -1.84 -24.44 9.46
C VAL A 147 -0.42 -24.62 9.97
N ILE A 148 0.58 -24.25 9.17
CA ILE A 148 1.99 -24.43 9.55
C ILE A 148 2.57 -23.11 10.10
N TYR A 149 1.87 -21.97 9.98
CA TYR A 149 2.31 -20.65 10.43
C TYR A 149 3.76 -20.28 10.05
N LYS A 150 4.26 -20.84 8.96
CA LYS A 150 5.66 -20.68 8.52
C LYS A 150 5.80 -19.80 7.29
N LEU A 151 4.72 -19.22 6.78
CA LEU A 151 4.74 -18.49 5.51
C LEU A 151 4.11 -17.12 5.70
N PRO A 152 4.82 -16.04 5.29
CA PRO A 152 4.30 -14.69 5.34
C PRO A 152 3.29 -14.44 4.22
N GLY A 153 2.72 -13.23 4.14
CA GLY A 153 2.06 -12.75 2.92
C GLY A 153 2.87 -11.64 2.25
N GLY A 154 2.58 -11.32 0.99
CA GLY A 154 3.22 -10.21 0.26
C GLY A 154 2.63 -8.85 0.63
N GLY A 155 3.39 -7.76 0.49
CA GLY A 155 2.88 -6.40 0.73
C GLY A 155 2.06 -5.85 -0.45
N GLY A 156 1.02 -5.06 -0.20
CA GLY A 156 0.24 -4.42 -1.30
C GLY A 156 1.04 -3.36 -2.06
N GLY A 157 0.68 -3.00 -3.29
CA GLY A 157 1.39 -1.93 -4.04
C GLY A 157 0.95 -1.72 -5.49
N TYR A 158 1.65 -0.86 -6.23
CA TYR A 158 1.46 -0.55 -7.66
C TYR A 158 2.80 -0.13 -8.29
N SER A 159 3.08 -0.39 -9.57
CA SER A 159 4.33 0.11 -10.19
C SER A 159 4.13 0.49 -11.66
N GLY A 160 3.03 1.14 -11.99
CA GLY A 160 2.92 1.78 -13.31
C GLY A 160 3.70 3.10 -13.33
N GLU A 161 3.88 3.68 -14.52
CA GLU A 161 4.55 4.97 -14.67
C GLU A 161 3.84 6.05 -13.84
N VAL A 162 4.62 6.76 -13.03
CA VAL A 162 4.21 8.01 -12.40
C VAL A 162 5.19 9.06 -12.90
N GLU A 163 4.83 9.75 -13.97
CA GLU A 163 5.61 10.91 -14.42
C GLU A 163 5.29 12.11 -13.52
N VAL A 164 6.31 12.58 -12.80
CA VAL A 164 6.25 13.79 -11.98
C VAL A 164 7.21 14.81 -12.56
N ARG A 165 6.69 15.94 -13.04
CA ARG A 165 7.50 17.11 -13.40
C ARG A 165 6.92 18.39 -12.80
N ILE A 166 7.84 19.19 -12.28
CA ILE A 166 7.67 20.34 -11.41
C ILE A 166 7.84 21.62 -12.24
N LYS A 167 6.99 22.64 -12.05
CA LYS A 167 7.32 24.04 -12.37
C LYS A 167 6.40 25.00 -11.60
N ILE A 168 7.00 25.96 -10.90
CA ILE A 168 6.37 27.06 -10.14
C ILE A 168 7.01 28.36 -10.63
N PHE A 169 6.24 29.40 -11.00
CA PHE A 169 6.77 30.76 -11.26
C PHE A 169 5.74 31.88 -10.94
N PRO A 170 6.21 33.12 -10.68
CA PRO A 170 5.83 33.87 -9.48
C PRO A 170 4.89 35.09 -9.69
N VAL A 171 4.59 35.68 -8.53
CA VAL A 171 3.96 36.96 -8.18
C VAL A 171 4.37 38.15 -9.07
N GLY A 172 3.43 39.06 -9.35
CA GLY A 172 3.67 40.32 -10.09
C GLY A 172 4.57 41.30 -9.32
N GLU A 173 5.30 42.14 -10.06
CA GLU A 173 6.38 43.00 -9.55
C GLU A 173 5.98 43.85 -8.34
N GLY A 174 6.74 43.70 -7.24
CA GLY A 174 6.83 44.68 -6.15
C GLY A 174 6.56 44.21 -4.73
N GLU A 175 5.99 43.02 -4.51
CA GLU A 175 5.50 42.65 -3.15
C GLU A 175 6.24 41.49 -2.47
N VAL A 176 6.69 41.74 -1.25
CA VAL A 176 7.20 40.73 -0.30
C VAL A 176 6.06 40.29 0.61
N LEU A 177 5.80 38.98 0.61
CA LEU A 177 4.71 38.32 1.34
C LEU A 177 4.98 38.26 2.86
N SER A 178 4.02 38.76 3.64
CA SER A 178 3.86 38.30 5.02
C SER A 178 2.36 38.21 5.33
N THR A 179 2.00 37.16 6.05
CA THR A 179 0.68 36.91 6.63
C THR A 179 -0.45 36.51 5.69
N THR A 180 -1.12 35.46 6.17
CA THR A 180 -2.48 35.02 5.89
C THR A 180 -3.41 36.19 5.52
N GLU A 181 -4.27 35.93 4.53
CA GLU A 181 -5.36 36.79 4.01
C GLU A 181 -5.04 37.67 2.80
N GLN A 182 -5.13 37.07 1.62
CA GLN A 182 -6.26 37.31 0.71
C GLN A 182 -6.05 36.51 -0.58
N ILE A 183 -6.56 35.28 -0.61
CA ILE A 183 -6.92 34.63 -1.88
C ILE A 183 -8.42 34.49 -1.88
N SER A 184 -9.09 35.54 -2.35
CA SER A 184 -10.50 35.47 -2.72
C SER A 184 -10.66 34.36 -3.77
N LYS A 185 -11.22 33.22 -3.31
CA LYS A 185 -11.71 32.04 -4.07
C LYS A 185 -10.81 30.80 -4.20
N MET A 186 -9.84 30.57 -3.31
CA MET A 186 -9.28 29.22 -3.19
C MET A 186 -8.85 28.91 -1.76
N ASN A 187 -9.68 28.13 -1.07
CA ASN A 187 -9.36 27.59 0.24
C ASN A 187 -8.29 26.51 0.08
N VAL A 188 -7.08 26.81 0.53
CA VAL A 188 -6.03 25.80 0.67
C VAL A 188 -6.42 24.88 1.83
N VAL A 189 -6.67 23.61 1.54
CA VAL A 189 -6.94 22.59 2.57
C VAL A 189 -5.64 21.83 2.83
N ILE A 190 -5.10 21.97 4.04
CA ILE A 190 -4.01 21.14 4.55
C ILE A 190 -4.67 19.94 5.26
N ILE A 191 -4.53 18.73 4.70
CA ILE A 191 -5.00 17.51 5.36
C ILE A 191 -3.80 16.90 6.11
N LEU A 192 -3.84 16.97 7.44
CA LEU A 192 -2.99 16.16 8.32
C LEU A 192 -3.69 14.83 8.57
N LEU A 193 -3.05 13.71 8.19
CA LEU A 193 -3.50 12.37 8.51
C LEU A 193 -2.70 11.87 9.71
N ASP A 194 -3.28 11.94 10.90
CA ASP A 194 -2.73 11.31 12.10
C ASP A 194 -3.23 9.86 12.18
N MET A 195 -2.29 8.90 12.19
CA MET A 195 -2.57 7.50 12.43
C MET A 195 -2.53 7.26 13.94
N VAL A 196 -3.68 6.95 14.55
CA VAL A 196 -3.76 6.58 15.98
C VAL A 196 -3.40 5.10 16.13
N GLU A 197 -2.43 4.79 17.01
CA GLU A 197 -1.91 3.42 17.28
C GLU A 197 -2.92 2.46 17.92
#